data_AF-A0A0F0LQW6-F1
#
_entry.id   AF-A0A0F0LQW6-F1
#
_cell.length_a   1.000
_cell.length_b   1.000
_cell.length_c   1.000
_cell.angle_alpha   90.00
_cell.angle_beta   90.00
_cell.angle_gamma   90.00
#
_symmetry.space_group_name_H-M   'P 1'
#
loop_
_entity.id
_entity.type
_entity.pdbx_description
1 polymer ?
#
loop_
_entity_poly.entity_id
_entity_poly.type
_entity_poly.pdbx_seq_one_letter_code
_entity_poly.pdbx_strand_id
1 'polypeptide(L)'
;MAVHSRHPIAAPPAAPLRETTPHLLLRAWCLVALVILVGLPLWASLLGPDVAELLLAASLVATLAIWLFGRGRLAWRRLPWAALAFVVVAATTIALSPDRATLWPAALALASAAVHGLFLASVLTWVELVIALSSAASWVLGAGLALEAWAATVLRGPLEGATGLLVSDGSLWRLGSITGGLGSPDVLAATALTGLIATGALLRARASRRGVRGIVLALQLVMFVHAWSPAGAAAALAVGLVLTTQLLMRTVRRFGGRTPLYAAYAAAAVVLSLIVVVLWPREVTIAPAWSGLWLTAGPVATVLGAAALAGAVWRSWFFGVDRPRWDIRDDRPYSALTLVPTLALTVTLIHSATSPAGLPPSAWALVVAVTFAIKRAPRVTGDAPARGAASEQWRSR
;
A
#
# COMPACT_ATOMS: atom_id res chain seq x y z
N MET A 1 4.38 -52.70 -26.71
CA MET A 1 3.35 -51.90 -27.41
C MET A 1 2.89 -50.78 -26.49
N ALA A 2 3.36 -49.55 -26.69
CA ALA A 2 2.95 -48.40 -25.89
C ALA A 2 1.72 -47.75 -26.53
N VAL A 3 0.61 -47.71 -25.81
CA VAL A 3 -0.62 -47.05 -26.24
C VAL A 3 -0.39 -45.53 -26.24
N HIS A 4 -0.29 -44.93 -27.42
CA HIS A 4 -0.29 -43.48 -27.59
C HIS A 4 -1.72 -42.95 -27.37
N SER A 5 -2.05 -42.61 -26.13
CA SER A 5 -3.27 -41.84 -25.85
C SER A 5 -3.08 -40.39 -26.33
N ARG A 6 -4.06 -39.86 -27.08
CA ARG A 6 -4.09 -38.46 -27.56
C ARG A 6 -4.38 -37.44 -26.45
N HIS A 7 -4.45 -37.88 -25.20
CA HIS A 7 -4.71 -37.01 -24.05
C HIS A 7 -3.38 -36.71 -23.36
N PRO A 8 -3.00 -35.42 -23.19
CA PRO A 8 -1.78 -35.07 -22.50
C PRO A 8 -1.85 -35.60 -21.07
N ILE A 9 -1.04 -36.62 -20.79
CA ILE A 9 -0.82 -37.12 -19.44
C ILE A 9 -0.15 -35.97 -18.68
N ALA A 10 -0.82 -35.48 -17.63
CA ALA A 10 -0.25 -34.45 -16.77
C ALA A 10 1.14 -34.90 -16.31
N ALA A 11 2.13 -34.00 -16.40
CA ALA A 11 3.49 -34.31 -16.00
C ALA A 11 3.50 -34.86 -14.56
N PRO A 12 4.28 -35.93 -14.26
CA PRO A 12 4.35 -36.47 -12.92
C PRO A 12 4.71 -35.36 -11.92
N PRO A 13 4.16 -35.41 -10.69
CA PRO A 13 4.36 -34.36 -9.70
C PRO A 13 5.85 -34.21 -9.39
N ALA A 14 6.48 -33.23 -10.03
CA ALA A 14 7.86 -32.87 -9.79
C ALA A 14 7.93 -31.97 -8.56
N ALA A 15 9.01 -32.12 -7.78
CA ALA A 15 9.30 -31.20 -6.70
C ALA A 15 9.31 -29.75 -7.25
N PRO A 16 8.71 -28.79 -6.53
CA PRO A 16 8.67 -27.41 -7.00
C PRO A 16 10.11 -26.93 -7.27
N LEU A 17 10.34 -26.38 -8.45
CA LEU A 17 11.64 -25.81 -8.81
C LEU A 17 12.11 -24.87 -7.70
N ARG A 18 13.36 -25.08 -7.25
CA ARG A 18 14.03 -24.13 -6.36
C ARG A 18 14.05 -22.78 -7.05
N GLU A 19 13.71 -21.73 -6.31
CA GLU A 19 13.82 -20.36 -6.80
C GLU A 19 15.29 -20.06 -7.07
N THR A 20 15.58 -19.48 -8.23
CA THR A 20 16.94 -19.11 -8.59
C THR A 20 17.43 -17.94 -7.71
N THR A 21 18.71 -17.90 -7.38
CA THR A 21 19.33 -16.84 -6.57
C THR A 21 18.96 -15.40 -7.01
N PRO A 22 18.92 -15.06 -8.32
CA PRO A 22 18.53 -13.72 -8.75
C PRO A 22 17.10 -13.34 -8.37
N HIS A 23 16.16 -14.28 -8.39
CA HIS A 23 14.77 -14.04 -7.98
C HIS A 23 14.64 -13.76 -6.49
N LEU A 24 15.43 -14.45 -5.66
CA LEU A 24 15.46 -14.21 -4.22
C LEU A 24 16.02 -12.83 -3.90
N LEU A 25 17.13 -12.44 -4.54
CA LEU A 25 17.74 -11.12 -4.38
C LEU A 25 16.79 -10.00 -4.81
N LEU A 26 16.07 -10.20 -5.92
CA LEU A 26 15.08 -9.24 -6.41
C LEU A 26 13.93 -9.04 -5.43
N ARG A 27 13.39 -10.11 -4.84
CA ARG A 27 12.35 -10.00 -3.80
C ARG A 27 12.88 -9.35 -2.52
N ALA A 28 14.11 -9.67 -2.13
CA ALA A 28 14.77 -9.02 -0.99
C ALA A 28 14.93 -7.51 -1.22
N TRP A 29 15.36 -7.11 -2.42
CA TRP A 29 15.44 -5.70 -2.81
C TRP A 29 14.07 -5.00 -2.75
N CYS A 30 13.02 -5.62 -3.31
CA CYS A 30 11.67 -5.08 -3.25
C CYS A 30 11.21 -4.82 -1.80
N LEU A 31 11.57 -5.72 -0.86
CA LEU A 31 11.28 -5.52 0.55
C LEU A 31 12.09 -4.35 1.13
N VAL A 32 13.39 -4.28 0.86
CA VAL A 32 14.27 -3.18 1.33
C VAL A 32 13.74 -1.83 0.84
N ALA A 33 13.43 -1.71 -0.45
CA ALA A 33 12.87 -0.49 -1.03
C ALA A 33 11.54 -0.08 -0.37
N LEU A 34 10.65 -1.05 -0.09
CA LEU A 34 9.41 -0.77 0.64
C LEU A 34 9.65 -0.35 2.09
N VAL A 35 10.62 -0.95 2.78
CA VAL A 35 10.96 -0.57 4.17
C VAL A 35 11.55 0.83 4.23
N ILE A 36 12.39 1.21 3.27
CA ILE A 36 12.91 2.58 3.13
C ILE A 36 11.76 3.56 2.90
N LEU A 37 10.85 3.24 1.96
CA LEU A 37 9.78 4.15 1.59
C LEU A 37 8.68 4.28 2.65
N VAL A 38 8.25 3.16 3.26
CA VAL A 38 7.24 3.15 4.33
C VAL A 38 7.81 3.73 5.61
N GLY A 39 9.06 3.43 5.93
CA GLY A 39 9.76 3.93 7.09
C GLY A 39 10.43 5.29 6.88
N LEU A 40 10.15 6.02 5.80
CA LEU A 40 10.87 7.29 5.52
C LEU A 40 10.87 8.27 6.72
N PRO A 41 9.75 8.49 7.43
CA PRO A 41 9.77 9.34 8.63
C PRO A 41 10.62 8.74 9.76
N LEU A 42 10.63 7.42 9.91
CA LEU A 42 11.47 6.71 10.90
C LEU A 42 12.95 6.92 10.62
N TRP A 43 13.38 6.80 9.37
CA TRP A 43 14.77 7.05 8.99
C TRP A 43 15.15 8.52 9.22
N ALA A 44 14.24 9.45 8.93
CA ALA A 44 14.47 10.88 9.14
C ALA A 44 14.59 11.23 10.63
N SER A 45 13.71 10.70 11.49
CA SER A 45 13.80 10.89 12.93
C SER A 45 15.06 10.26 13.53
N LEU A 46 15.46 9.07 13.08
CA LEU A 46 16.63 8.36 13.62
C LEU A 46 17.97 8.95 13.18
N LEU A 47 18.13 9.18 11.88
CA LEU A 47 19.41 9.47 11.24
C LEU A 47 19.55 10.92 10.79
N GLY A 48 18.47 11.70 10.86
CA GLY A 48 18.37 13.03 10.29
C GLY A 48 17.73 13.04 8.90
N PRO A 49 17.12 14.16 8.50
CA PRO A 49 16.40 14.29 7.23
C PRO A 49 17.32 14.09 6.03
N ASP A 50 18.55 14.62 6.07
CA ASP A 50 19.50 14.54 4.95
C ASP A 50 19.94 13.09 4.68
N VAL A 51 20.14 12.30 5.74
CA VAL A 51 20.52 10.88 5.61
C VAL A 51 19.34 10.07 5.09
N ALA A 52 18.12 10.35 5.56
CA ALA A 52 16.92 9.70 5.04
C ALA A 52 16.68 10.04 3.56
N GLU A 53 16.93 11.28 3.15
CA GLU A 53 16.88 11.71 1.76
C GLU A 53 17.91 10.97 0.91
N LEU A 54 19.16 10.87 1.38
CA LEU A 54 20.22 10.13 0.71
C LEU A 54 19.87 8.63 0.57
N LEU A 55 19.35 8.01 1.63
CA LEU A 55 18.90 6.61 1.60
C LEU A 55 17.79 6.40 0.55
N LEU A 56 16.83 7.32 0.49
CA LEU A 56 15.77 7.29 -0.49
C LEU A 56 16.30 7.48 -1.92
N ALA A 57 17.18 8.46 -2.15
CA ALA A 57 17.82 8.68 -3.45
C ALA A 57 18.63 7.47 -3.91
N ALA A 58 19.43 6.88 -3.02
CA ALA A 58 20.20 5.68 -3.30
C ALA A 58 19.29 4.49 -3.66
N SER A 59 18.17 4.33 -2.94
CA SER A 59 17.18 3.30 -3.24
C SER A 59 16.51 3.51 -4.61
N LEU A 60 16.23 4.76 -4.98
CA LEU A 60 15.69 5.10 -6.30
C LEU A 60 16.68 4.73 -7.41
N VAL A 61 17.96 5.13 -7.27
CA VAL A 61 19.02 4.84 -8.25
C VAL A 61 19.21 3.34 -8.41
N ALA A 62 19.30 2.60 -7.30
CA ALA A 62 19.45 1.15 -7.33
C ALA A 62 18.23 0.46 -7.98
N THR A 63 17.01 0.90 -7.67
CA THR A 63 15.79 0.39 -8.31
C THR A 63 15.79 0.63 -9.81
N LEU A 64 16.15 1.84 -10.27
CA LEU A 64 16.26 2.15 -11.69
C LEU A 64 17.34 1.30 -12.38
N ALA A 65 18.51 1.14 -11.76
CA ALA A 65 19.59 0.30 -12.28
C ALA A 65 19.11 -1.15 -12.46
N ILE A 66 18.53 -1.75 -11.41
CA ILE A 66 17.99 -3.12 -11.47
C ILE A 66 16.94 -3.24 -12.58
N TRP A 67 16.08 -2.23 -12.74
CA TRP A 67 15.02 -2.26 -13.76
C TRP A 67 15.56 -2.14 -15.19
N LEU A 68 16.54 -1.25 -15.41
CA LEU A 68 17.20 -1.06 -16.71
C LEU A 68 18.00 -2.29 -17.13
N PHE A 69 18.82 -2.84 -16.23
CA PHE A 69 19.64 -4.02 -16.52
C PHE A 69 18.83 -5.32 -16.59
N GLY A 70 17.70 -5.39 -15.89
CA GLY A 70 16.79 -6.54 -15.91
C GLY A 70 15.95 -6.70 -17.20
N ARG A 71 16.10 -5.80 -18.20
CA ARG A 71 15.35 -5.80 -19.48
C ARG A 71 13.83 -5.97 -19.29
N GLY A 72 13.26 -5.25 -18.33
CA GLY A 72 11.81 -5.25 -18.11
C GLY A 72 11.05 -4.66 -19.31
N ARG A 73 10.13 -5.42 -19.92
CA ARG A 73 9.20 -4.84 -20.91
C ARG A 73 8.13 -4.04 -20.16
N LEU A 74 8.24 -2.71 -20.18
CA LEU A 74 7.16 -1.84 -19.70
C LEU A 74 5.94 -2.02 -20.61
N ALA A 75 4.81 -2.38 -20.01
CA ALA A 75 3.53 -2.28 -20.68
C ALA A 75 3.09 -0.79 -20.71
N TRP A 76 3.75 0.02 -21.55
CA TRP A 76 3.54 1.47 -21.66
C TRP A 76 2.05 1.85 -21.75
N ARG A 77 1.30 1.13 -22.57
CA ARG A 77 -0.16 1.33 -22.74
C ARG A 77 -0.98 1.12 -21.46
N ARG A 78 -0.44 0.38 -20.48
CA ARG A 78 -1.10 0.05 -19.21
C ARG A 78 -0.59 0.88 -18.05
N LEU A 79 0.29 1.86 -18.27
CA LEU A 79 0.79 2.72 -17.21
C LEU A 79 -0.36 3.49 -16.52
N PRO A 80 -0.19 3.82 -15.22
CA PRO A 80 -1.13 4.67 -14.50
C PRO A 80 -0.91 6.14 -14.89
N TRP A 81 -1.23 6.50 -16.13
CA TRP A 81 -0.96 7.82 -16.71
C TRP A 81 -1.37 8.99 -15.84
N ALA A 82 -2.56 8.98 -15.23
CA ALA A 82 -3.00 10.05 -14.34
C ALA A 82 -2.06 10.23 -13.12
N ALA A 83 -1.61 9.12 -12.52
CA ALA A 83 -0.69 9.17 -11.38
C ALA A 83 0.71 9.65 -11.80
N LEU A 84 1.18 9.27 -13.00
CA LEU A 84 2.47 9.73 -13.51
C LEU A 84 2.43 11.19 -13.95
N ALA A 85 1.33 11.62 -14.58
CA ALA A 85 1.10 13.01 -14.95
C ALA A 85 1.10 13.90 -13.71
N PHE A 86 0.45 13.47 -12.62
CA PHE A 86 0.54 14.15 -11.33
C PHE A 86 1.99 14.32 -10.87
N VAL A 87 2.79 13.25 -10.84
CA VAL A 87 4.18 13.32 -10.38
C VAL A 87 5.00 14.27 -11.24
N VAL A 88 4.86 14.20 -12.57
CA VAL A 88 5.58 15.07 -13.50
C VAL A 88 5.18 16.53 -13.30
N VAL A 89 3.89 16.83 -13.21
CA VAL A 89 3.40 18.19 -13.00
C VAL A 89 3.86 18.71 -11.64
N ALA A 90 3.70 17.95 -10.56
CA ALA A 90 4.12 18.36 -9.22
C ALA A 90 5.64 18.62 -9.15
N ALA A 91 6.46 17.70 -9.68
CA ALA A 91 7.91 17.87 -9.70
C ALA A 91 8.33 19.08 -10.55
N THR A 92 7.64 19.33 -11.67
CA THR A 92 7.91 20.49 -12.53
C THR A 92 7.55 21.79 -11.80
N THR A 93 6.37 21.85 -11.15
CA THR A 93 5.98 23.04 -10.37
C THR A 93 6.99 23.31 -9.25
N ILE A 94 7.41 22.26 -8.52
CA ILE A 94 8.39 22.38 -7.44
C ILE A 94 9.75 22.86 -7.98
N ALA A 95 10.23 22.31 -9.09
CA ALA A 95 11.51 22.69 -9.69
C ALA A 95 11.54 24.16 -10.16
N LEU A 96 10.39 24.67 -10.60
CA LEU A 96 10.21 26.06 -11.02
C LEU A 96 9.93 27.02 -9.84
N SER A 97 9.67 26.50 -8.64
CA SER A 97 9.35 27.31 -7.46
C SER A 97 10.59 28.07 -6.94
N PRO A 98 10.43 29.32 -6.45
CA PRO A 98 11.48 30.01 -5.70
C PRO A 98 11.96 29.20 -4.49
N ASP A 99 11.06 28.46 -3.85
CA ASP A 99 11.32 27.65 -2.65
C ASP A 99 11.78 26.22 -2.99
N ARG A 100 12.33 26.00 -4.19
CA ARG A 100 12.73 24.66 -4.67
C ARG A 100 13.64 23.90 -3.70
N ALA A 101 14.50 24.58 -2.95
CA ALA A 101 15.42 23.94 -2.00
C ALA A 101 14.67 23.27 -0.83
N THR A 102 13.60 23.89 -0.33
CA THR A 102 12.80 23.34 0.78
C THR A 102 11.82 22.28 0.30
N LEU A 103 11.36 22.36 -0.95
CA LEU A 103 10.37 21.46 -1.55
C LEU A 103 10.99 20.24 -2.25
N TRP A 104 12.29 20.25 -2.52
CA TRP A 104 12.99 19.17 -3.21
C TRP A 104 12.84 17.79 -2.54
N PRO A 105 12.95 17.63 -1.20
CA PRO A 105 12.78 16.34 -0.56
C PRO A 105 11.39 15.72 -0.83
N ALA A 106 10.34 16.55 -0.88
CA ALA A 106 9.00 16.12 -1.21
C ALA A 106 8.88 15.67 -2.68
N ALA A 107 9.51 16.38 -3.61
CA ALA A 107 9.57 15.99 -5.02
C ALA A 107 10.31 14.65 -5.21
N LEU A 108 11.46 14.48 -4.54
CA LEU A 108 12.22 13.23 -4.55
C LEU A 108 11.41 12.07 -3.96
N ALA A 109 10.72 12.29 -2.85
CA ALA A 109 9.85 11.29 -2.22
C ALA A 109 8.70 10.88 -3.13
N LEU A 110 8.08 11.84 -3.82
CA LEU A 110 7.00 11.57 -4.76
C LEU A 110 7.48 10.79 -5.99
N ALA A 111 8.63 11.19 -6.57
CA ALA A 111 9.24 10.49 -7.69
C ALA A 111 9.66 9.07 -7.30
N SER A 112 10.30 8.93 -6.14
CA SER A 112 10.69 7.63 -5.58
C SER A 112 9.49 6.74 -5.36
N ALA A 113 8.39 7.27 -4.81
CA ALA A 113 7.16 6.52 -4.62
C ALA A 113 6.58 6.00 -5.94
N ALA A 114 6.55 6.84 -6.98
CA ALA A 114 6.04 6.43 -8.28
C ALA A 114 6.92 5.35 -8.96
N VAL A 115 8.24 5.52 -8.92
CA VAL A 115 9.18 4.57 -9.53
C VAL A 115 9.15 3.23 -8.77
N HIS A 116 9.23 3.24 -7.44
CA HIS A 116 9.15 2.01 -6.65
C HIS A 116 7.79 1.33 -6.83
N GLY A 117 6.69 2.07 -6.83
CA GLY A 117 5.36 1.52 -7.07
C GLY A 117 5.24 0.83 -8.44
N LEU A 118 5.73 1.49 -9.50
CA LEU A 118 5.80 0.90 -10.85
C LEU A 118 6.68 -0.35 -10.88
N PHE A 119 7.87 -0.26 -10.31
CA PHE A 119 8.85 -1.34 -10.28
C PHE A 119 8.28 -2.59 -9.58
N LEU A 120 7.75 -2.42 -8.37
CA LEU A 120 7.15 -3.49 -7.57
C LEU A 120 6.02 -4.18 -8.32
N ALA A 121 5.07 -3.42 -8.84
CA ALA A 121 3.96 -3.97 -9.63
C ALA A 121 4.42 -4.49 -11.01
N SER A 122 5.63 -4.14 -11.45
CA SER A 122 6.17 -4.65 -12.70
C SER A 122 6.83 -6.02 -12.58
N VAL A 123 7.42 -6.28 -11.43
CA VAL A 123 8.29 -7.44 -11.14
C VAL A 123 7.57 -8.48 -10.28
N LEU A 124 6.77 -8.05 -9.32
CA LEU A 124 6.07 -8.94 -8.39
C LEU A 124 4.70 -9.36 -8.93
N THR A 125 4.36 -10.62 -8.68
CA THR A 125 2.98 -11.11 -8.77
C THR A 125 2.11 -10.45 -7.70
N TRP A 126 0.78 -10.55 -7.87
CA TRP A 126 -0.16 -9.99 -6.90
C TRP A 126 0.07 -10.54 -5.48
N VAL A 127 0.26 -11.85 -5.34
CA VAL A 127 0.49 -12.48 -4.02
C VAL A 127 1.79 -12.00 -3.40
N GLU A 128 2.87 -11.92 -4.18
CA GLU A 128 4.17 -11.43 -3.70
C GLU A 128 4.12 -9.96 -3.31
N LEU A 129 3.37 -9.13 -4.04
CA LEU A 129 3.18 -7.72 -3.67
C LEU A 129 2.47 -7.59 -2.32
N VAL A 130 1.42 -8.38 -2.07
CA VAL A 130 0.73 -8.39 -0.77
C VAL A 130 1.63 -8.93 0.35
N ILE A 131 2.45 -9.95 0.06
CA ILE A 131 3.47 -10.46 1.00
C ILE A 131 4.48 -9.36 1.33
N ALA A 132 5.02 -8.68 0.31
CA ALA A 132 6.00 -7.62 0.47
C ALA A 132 5.42 -6.44 1.26
N LEU A 133 4.17 -6.04 1.00
CA LEU A 133 3.47 -5.00 1.75
C LEU A 133 3.30 -5.37 3.22
N SER A 134 2.80 -6.59 3.50
CA SER A 134 2.66 -7.11 4.86
C SER A 134 4.00 -7.16 5.58
N SER A 135 5.04 -7.68 4.94
CA SER A 135 6.39 -7.78 5.50
C SER A 135 7.05 -6.42 5.73
N ALA A 136 6.92 -5.47 4.82
CA ALA A 136 7.46 -4.12 4.98
C ALA A 136 6.79 -3.41 6.16
N ALA A 137 5.45 -3.48 6.26
CA ALA A 137 4.73 -2.96 7.41
C ALA A 137 5.21 -3.62 8.70
N SER A 138 5.38 -4.95 8.75
CA SER A 138 5.90 -5.63 9.94
C SER A 138 7.28 -5.18 10.35
N TRP A 139 8.20 -4.95 9.41
CA TRP A 139 9.54 -4.46 9.73
C TRP A 139 9.53 -3.04 10.29
N VAL A 140 8.77 -2.15 9.67
CA VAL A 140 8.66 -0.75 10.14
C VAL A 140 7.98 -0.69 11.51
N LEU A 141 6.87 -1.41 11.69
CA LEU A 141 6.14 -1.46 12.96
C LEU A 141 6.93 -2.17 14.06
N GLY A 142 7.64 -3.24 13.72
CA GLY A 142 8.52 -3.95 14.65
C GLY A 142 9.68 -3.07 15.12
N ALA A 143 10.31 -2.33 14.20
CA ALA A 143 11.34 -1.36 14.55
C ALA A 143 10.79 -0.24 15.44
N GLY A 144 9.62 0.33 15.08
CA GLY A 144 8.94 1.34 15.89
C GLY A 144 8.62 0.86 17.30
N LEU A 145 8.06 -0.35 17.44
CA LEU A 145 7.81 -0.96 18.75
C LEU A 145 9.10 -1.16 19.55
N ALA A 146 10.17 -1.61 18.91
CA ALA A 146 11.45 -1.81 19.58
C ALA A 146 12.03 -0.49 20.13
N LEU A 147 11.93 0.59 19.35
CA LEU A 147 12.39 1.92 19.76
C LEU A 147 11.54 2.49 20.90
N GLU A 148 10.21 2.37 20.82
CA GLU A 148 9.30 2.78 21.89
C GLU A 148 9.54 1.97 23.17
N ALA A 149 9.72 0.65 23.04
CA ALA A 149 10.02 -0.22 24.18
C ALA A 149 11.37 0.13 24.82
N TRP A 150 12.39 0.47 24.00
CA TRP A 150 13.69 0.92 24.48
C TRP A 150 13.59 2.25 25.22
N ALA A 151 12.93 3.25 24.62
CA ALA A 151 12.69 4.55 25.22
C ALA A 151 11.94 4.43 26.56
N ALA A 152 10.89 3.60 26.59
CA ALA A 152 10.03 3.45 27.75
C ALA A 152 10.65 2.62 28.88
N THR A 153 11.43 1.57 28.58
CA THR A 153 12.00 0.67 29.60
C THR A 153 13.43 1.03 30.01
N VAL A 154 14.30 1.31 29.03
CA VAL A 154 15.73 1.53 29.26
C VAL A 154 16.01 2.99 29.54
N LEU A 155 15.58 3.90 28.65
CA LEU A 155 15.80 5.34 28.83
C LEU A 155 14.86 5.96 29.86
N ARG A 156 13.67 5.38 30.04
CA ARG A 156 12.58 5.90 30.88
C ARG A 156 12.21 7.36 30.54
N GLY A 157 12.40 7.74 29.28
CA GLY A 157 12.31 9.11 28.80
C GLY A 157 12.22 9.16 27.27
N PRO A 158 12.20 10.37 26.68
CA PRO A 158 12.17 10.51 25.23
C PRO A 158 13.47 9.97 24.60
N LEU A 159 13.33 9.37 23.42
CA LEU A 159 14.42 8.97 22.55
C LEU A 159 14.54 10.01 21.43
N GLU A 160 15.70 10.65 21.36
CA GLU A 160 16.08 11.56 20.28
C GLU A 160 17.03 10.85 19.31
N GLY A 161 16.92 11.18 18.02
CA GLY A 161 17.80 10.67 16.98
C GLY A 161 19.09 11.48 16.85
N ALA A 162 19.87 11.16 15.81
CA ALA A 162 21.21 11.72 15.60
C ALA A 162 21.24 13.26 15.48
N THR A 163 20.14 13.87 15.02
CA THR A 163 20.03 15.33 14.84
C THR A 163 19.15 15.99 15.92
N GLY A 164 18.88 15.32 17.03
CA GLY A 164 17.99 15.82 18.09
C GLY A 164 16.49 15.77 17.76
N LEU A 165 16.12 15.18 16.61
CA LEU A 165 14.71 14.96 16.28
C LEU A 165 14.13 13.88 17.18
N LEU A 166 12.92 14.12 17.67
CA LEU A 166 12.21 13.15 18.49
C LEU A 166 11.88 11.89 17.67
N VAL A 167 12.31 10.74 18.17
CA VAL A 167 11.99 9.41 17.62
C VAL A 167 10.82 8.80 18.39
N SER A 168 10.83 8.91 19.72
CA SER A 168 9.81 8.27 20.56
C SER A 168 9.69 8.99 21.89
N ASP A 169 8.46 9.20 22.36
CA ASP A 169 8.19 9.78 23.67
C ASP A 169 8.31 8.76 24.82
N GLY A 170 8.52 7.47 24.49
CA GLY A 170 8.57 6.38 25.47
C GLY A 170 7.24 6.20 26.18
N SER A 171 6.12 6.49 25.50
CA SER A 171 4.78 6.50 26.08
C SER A 171 4.12 5.10 26.10
N LEU A 172 4.84 4.07 25.65
CA LEU A 172 4.34 2.69 25.52
C LEU A 172 3.61 2.17 26.77
N TRP A 173 4.16 2.41 27.97
CA TRP A 173 3.56 1.98 29.25
C TRP A 173 2.63 3.01 29.89
N ARG A 174 2.62 4.25 29.37
CA ARG A 174 1.88 5.40 29.92
C ARG A 174 0.48 5.55 29.35
N LEU A 175 -0.01 4.57 28.59
CA LEU A 175 -1.32 4.58 27.91
C LEU A 175 -1.50 5.77 26.95
N GLY A 176 -0.41 6.41 26.52
CA GLY A 176 -0.42 7.47 25.53
C GLY A 176 -0.39 6.92 24.10
N SER A 177 -0.76 7.74 23.13
CA SER A 177 -0.58 7.40 21.71
C SER A 177 0.91 7.41 21.37
N ILE A 178 1.40 6.35 20.74
CA ILE A 178 2.80 6.25 20.30
C ILE A 178 2.95 6.69 18.85
N THR A 179 4.14 7.19 18.48
CA THR A 179 4.47 7.50 17.09
C THR A 179 5.35 6.43 16.46
N GLY A 180 6.06 5.64 17.27
CA GLY A 180 6.88 4.53 16.79
C GLY A 180 7.98 4.99 15.83
N GLY A 181 8.52 6.20 16.02
CA GLY A 181 9.50 6.80 15.12
C GLY A 181 8.92 7.38 13.84
N LEU A 182 7.65 7.18 13.51
CA LEU A 182 7.07 7.68 12.26
C LEU A 182 6.66 9.16 12.31
N GLY A 183 6.94 9.85 13.43
CA GLY A 183 6.67 11.27 13.63
C GLY A 183 5.18 11.62 13.83
N SER A 184 4.26 10.69 13.58
CA SER A 184 2.82 10.90 13.78
C SER A 184 2.10 9.59 14.09
N PRO A 185 1.16 9.58 15.06
CA PRO A 185 0.33 8.41 15.33
C PRO A 185 -0.58 8.08 14.14
N ASP A 186 -0.98 9.06 13.32
CA ASP A 186 -1.81 8.83 12.13
C ASP A 186 -1.08 7.98 11.08
N VAL A 187 0.21 8.26 10.88
CA VAL A 187 1.05 7.55 9.90
C VAL A 187 1.31 6.12 10.41
N LEU A 188 1.55 5.97 11.71
CA LEU A 188 1.69 4.66 12.35
C LEU A 188 0.39 3.85 12.25
N ALA A 189 -0.76 4.44 12.56
CA ALA A 189 -2.07 3.80 12.47
C ALA A 189 -2.40 3.39 11.02
N ALA A 190 -2.17 4.26 10.04
CA ALA A 190 -2.39 3.95 8.63
C ALA A 190 -1.46 2.81 8.14
N THR A 191 -0.21 2.80 8.58
CA THR A 191 0.76 1.74 8.27
C THR A 191 0.35 0.40 8.91
N ALA A 192 -0.05 0.43 10.19
CA ALA A 192 -0.53 -0.72 10.92
C ALA A 192 -1.81 -1.31 10.29
N LEU A 193 -2.78 -0.47 9.95
CA LEU A 193 -4.02 -0.89 9.32
C LEU A 193 -3.80 -1.48 7.93
N THR A 194 -2.91 -0.88 7.12
CA THR A 194 -2.51 -1.43 5.82
C THR A 194 -1.84 -2.79 5.97
N GLY A 195 -0.97 -2.94 6.97
CA GLY A 195 -0.37 -4.23 7.35
C GLY A 195 -1.42 -5.27 7.75
N LEU A 196 -2.37 -4.90 8.62
CA LEU A 196 -3.46 -5.77 9.08
C LEU A 196 -4.29 -6.29 7.92
N ILE A 197 -4.65 -5.42 6.97
CA ILE A 197 -5.40 -5.78 5.76
C ILE A 197 -4.62 -6.82 4.94
N ALA A 198 -3.34 -6.55 4.65
CA ALA A 198 -2.50 -7.45 3.86
C ALA A 198 -2.30 -8.81 4.55
N THR A 199 -1.94 -8.80 5.84
CA THR A 199 -1.71 -10.00 6.65
C THR A 199 -2.99 -10.81 6.82
N GLY A 200 -4.12 -10.16 7.10
CA GLY A 200 -5.43 -10.81 7.25
C GLY A 200 -5.88 -11.50 5.96
N ALA A 201 -5.69 -10.85 4.81
CA ALA A 201 -5.99 -11.44 3.51
C ALA A 201 -5.10 -12.66 3.22
N LEU A 202 -3.80 -12.61 3.55
CA LEU A 202 -2.86 -13.72 3.40
C LEU A 202 -3.20 -14.91 4.31
N LEU A 203 -3.61 -14.65 5.56
CA LEU A 203 -4.11 -15.67 6.49
C LEU A 203 -5.33 -16.38 5.91
N ARG A 204 -6.29 -15.62 5.38
CA ARG A 204 -7.52 -16.17 4.81
C ARG A 204 -7.29 -16.95 3.52
N ALA A 205 -6.33 -16.52 2.72
CA ALA A 205 -5.90 -17.17 1.48
C ALA A 205 -4.96 -18.37 1.71
N ARG A 206 -4.61 -18.71 2.96
CA ARG A 206 -3.69 -19.81 3.32
C ARG A 206 -2.34 -19.75 2.58
N ALA A 207 -1.87 -18.54 2.27
CA ALA A 207 -0.67 -18.32 1.46
C ALA A 207 0.66 -18.56 2.22
N SER A 208 0.62 -18.76 3.55
CA SER A 208 1.82 -19.00 4.37
C SER A 208 1.49 -19.72 5.69
N ARG A 209 2.53 -20.03 6.50
CA ARG A 209 2.39 -20.67 7.82
C ARG A 209 1.49 -19.82 8.73
N ARG A 210 0.40 -20.42 9.22
CA ARG A 210 -0.64 -19.71 10.00
C ARG A 210 -0.11 -19.11 11.31
N GLY A 211 0.76 -19.83 12.03
CA GLY A 211 1.32 -19.35 13.31
C GLY A 211 2.11 -18.05 13.17
N VAL A 212 3.07 -18.02 12.23
CA VAL A 212 3.89 -16.81 11.97
C VAL A 212 3.02 -15.63 11.59
N ARG A 213 2.03 -15.82 10.70
CA ARG A 213 1.13 -14.73 10.30
C ARG A 213 0.19 -14.30 11.42
N GLY A 214 -0.20 -15.20 12.32
CA GLY A 214 -0.97 -14.85 13.51
C GLY A 214 -0.19 -13.91 14.44
N ILE A 215 1.09 -14.19 14.68
CA ILE A 215 1.99 -13.33 15.45
C ILE A 215 2.14 -11.96 14.78
N VAL A 216 2.38 -11.95 13.46
CA VAL A 216 2.50 -10.71 12.69
C VAL A 216 1.22 -9.88 12.74
N LEU A 217 0.06 -10.52 12.63
CA LEU A 217 -1.24 -9.85 12.74
C LEU A 217 -1.43 -9.25 14.12
N ALA A 218 -1.07 -9.99 15.19
CA ALA A 218 -1.16 -9.51 16.55
C ALA A 218 -0.23 -8.30 16.78
N LEU A 219 1.01 -8.35 16.30
CA LEU A 219 1.93 -7.20 16.34
C LEU A 219 1.31 -5.95 15.68
N GLN A 220 0.79 -6.11 14.46
CA GLN A 220 0.17 -5.01 13.73
C GLN A 220 -1.09 -4.48 14.44
N LEU A 221 -1.86 -5.36 15.09
CA LEU A 221 -3.03 -4.97 15.87
C LEU A 221 -2.64 -4.19 17.12
N VAL A 222 -1.65 -4.65 17.87
CA VAL A 222 -1.12 -3.96 19.06
C VAL A 222 -0.63 -2.57 18.66
N MET A 223 0.15 -2.47 17.58
CA MET A 223 0.60 -1.17 17.07
C MET A 223 -0.54 -0.26 16.64
N PHE A 224 -1.57 -0.79 15.98
CA PHE A 224 -2.75 0.00 15.63
C PHE A 224 -3.48 0.55 16.86
N VAL A 225 -3.62 -0.25 17.92
CA VAL A 225 -4.28 0.16 19.17
C VAL A 225 -3.46 1.21 19.91
N HIS A 226 -2.13 1.05 19.99
CA HIS A 226 -1.27 2.03 20.64
C HIS A 226 -1.09 3.31 19.81
N ALA A 227 -1.25 3.24 18.49
CA ALA A 227 -1.22 4.39 17.59
C ALA A 227 -2.58 5.12 17.49
N TRP A 228 -3.46 4.98 18.48
CA TRP A 228 -4.82 5.48 18.37
C TRP A 228 -4.85 6.96 18.04
N SER A 229 -5.60 7.29 16.98
CA SER A 229 -5.79 8.67 16.51
C SER A 229 -7.15 8.83 15.83
N PRO A 230 -7.70 10.06 15.75
CA PRO A 230 -8.96 10.31 15.05
C PRO A 230 -8.92 9.89 13.58
N ALA A 231 -7.80 10.15 12.88
CA ALA A 231 -7.63 9.75 11.49
C ALA A 231 -7.55 8.23 11.33
N GLY A 232 -6.82 7.55 12.23
CA GLY A 232 -6.73 6.09 12.27
C GLY A 232 -8.07 5.41 12.55
N ALA A 233 -8.84 5.95 13.50
CA ALA A 233 -10.20 5.49 13.81
C ALA A 233 -11.15 5.66 12.61
N ALA A 234 -11.14 6.83 11.98
CA ALA A 234 -11.92 7.08 10.76
C ALA A 234 -11.55 6.11 9.64
N ALA A 235 -10.26 5.84 9.43
CA ALA A 235 -9.79 4.89 8.43
C ALA A 235 -10.25 3.46 8.73
N ALA A 236 -10.18 3.01 9.98
CA ALA A 236 -10.65 1.68 10.38
C ALA A 236 -12.15 1.51 10.21
N LEU A 237 -12.96 2.51 10.58
CA LEU A 237 -14.40 2.51 10.36
C LEU A 237 -14.75 2.45 8.86
N ALA A 238 -14.09 3.26 8.04
CA ALA A 238 -14.28 3.25 6.59
C ALA A 238 -13.88 1.90 5.97
N VAL A 239 -12.76 1.31 6.40
CA VAL A 239 -12.33 -0.04 5.97
C VAL A 239 -13.37 -1.09 6.37
N GLY A 240 -13.91 -1.04 7.59
CA GLY A 240 -14.97 -1.93 8.04
C GLY A 240 -16.23 -1.80 7.17
N LEU A 241 -16.65 -0.57 6.88
CA LEU A 241 -17.79 -0.27 6.01
C LEU A 241 -17.56 -0.80 4.59
N VAL A 242 -16.40 -0.53 3.98
CA VAL A 242 -16.06 -1.02 2.64
C VAL A 242 -15.98 -2.55 2.60
N LEU A 243 -15.35 -3.17 3.61
CA LEU A 243 -15.24 -4.62 3.71
C LEU A 243 -16.62 -5.27 3.81
N THR A 244 -17.46 -4.81 4.74
CA THR A 244 -18.84 -5.32 4.90
C THR A 244 -19.64 -5.14 3.62
N THR A 245 -19.56 -3.97 2.98
CA THR A 245 -20.23 -3.72 1.69
C THR A 245 -19.78 -4.69 0.62
N GLN A 246 -18.46 -4.89 0.47
CA GLN A 246 -17.91 -5.82 -0.52
C GLN A 246 -18.36 -7.25 -0.25
N LEU A 247 -18.35 -7.70 1.00
CA LEU A 247 -18.81 -9.03 1.38
C LEU A 247 -20.30 -9.22 1.08
N LEU A 248 -21.15 -8.22 1.36
CA LEU A 248 -22.56 -8.23 0.99
C LEU A 248 -22.75 -8.27 -0.53
N MET A 249 -22.02 -7.45 -1.30
CA MET A 249 -22.13 -7.47 -2.76
C MET A 249 -21.66 -8.78 -3.40
N ARG A 250 -20.77 -9.51 -2.73
CA ARG A 250 -20.32 -10.84 -3.15
C ARG A 250 -21.36 -11.93 -2.94
N THR A 251 -22.34 -11.74 -2.05
CA THR A 251 -23.46 -12.70 -1.87
C THR A 251 -24.54 -12.55 -2.93
N VAL A 252 -24.67 -11.38 -3.56
CA VAL A 252 -25.65 -11.11 -4.61
C VAL A 252 -25.29 -11.85 -5.90
N ARG A 253 -26.16 -12.77 -6.34
CA ARG A 253 -25.98 -13.59 -7.57
C ARG A 253 -26.88 -13.17 -8.73
N ARG A 254 -27.94 -12.39 -8.49
CA ARG A 254 -28.91 -11.98 -9.51
C ARG A 254 -28.42 -10.74 -10.28
N PHE A 255 -28.64 -10.74 -11.59
CA PHE A 255 -28.43 -9.56 -12.44
C PHE A 255 -29.30 -8.39 -11.91
N GLY A 256 -28.71 -7.21 -11.75
CA GLY A 256 -29.39 -6.03 -11.18
C GLY A 256 -29.59 -6.02 -9.64
N GLY A 257 -29.31 -7.12 -8.93
CA GLY A 257 -29.48 -7.18 -7.47
C GLY A 257 -28.52 -6.29 -6.66
N ARG A 258 -27.47 -5.76 -7.30
CA ARG A 258 -26.48 -4.85 -6.68
C ARG A 258 -26.94 -3.39 -6.67
N THR A 259 -27.83 -3.00 -7.59
CA THR A 259 -28.35 -1.63 -7.72
C THR A 259 -28.97 -1.07 -6.43
N PRO A 260 -29.84 -1.80 -5.69
CA PRO A 260 -30.39 -1.27 -4.45
C PRO A 260 -29.32 -1.07 -3.37
N LEU A 261 -28.31 -1.93 -3.30
CA LEU A 261 -27.17 -1.74 -2.39
C LEU A 261 -26.40 -0.47 -2.76
N TYR A 262 -26.08 -0.28 -4.05
CA TYR A 262 -25.42 0.95 -4.51
C TYR A 262 -26.23 2.20 -4.17
N ALA A 263 -27.55 2.18 -4.36
CA ALA A 263 -28.43 3.29 -4.01
C ALA A 263 -28.44 3.57 -2.50
N ALA A 264 -28.52 2.53 -1.66
CA ALA A 264 -28.50 2.67 -0.21
C ALA A 264 -27.17 3.27 0.30
N TYR A 265 -26.04 2.78 -0.21
CA TYR A 265 -24.72 3.32 0.16
C TYR A 265 -24.50 4.74 -0.39
N ALA A 266 -25.00 5.04 -1.59
CA ALA A 266 -24.94 6.40 -2.15
C ALA A 266 -25.77 7.37 -1.30
N ALA A 267 -26.99 6.99 -0.90
CA ALA A 267 -27.83 7.78 -0.02
C ALA A 267 -27.15 7.99 1.35
N ALA A 268 -26.61 6.93 1.96
CA ALA A 268 -25.88 7.03 3.22
C ALA A 268 -24.64 7.93 3.10
N ALA A 269 -23.88 7.85 2.00
CA ALA A 269 -22.72 8.70 1.75
C ALA A 269 -23.13 10.17 1.59
N VAL A 270 -24.23 10.47 0.90
CA VAL A 270 -24.77 11.83 0.79
C VAL A 270 -25.19 12.38 2.16
N VAL A 271 -25.94 11.60 2.93
CA VAL A 271 -26.36 11.99 4.29
C VAL A 271 -25.15 12.24 5.18
N LEU A 272 -24.18 11.33 5.20
CA LEU A 272 -22.97 11.49 6.01
C LEU A 272 -22.16 12.72 5.57
N SER A 273 -22.04 12.96 4.26
CA SER A 273 -21.34 14.13 3.72
C SER A 273 -22.05 15.43 4.12
N LEU A 274 -23.38 15.46 4.07
CA LEU A 274 -24.17 16.62 4.52
C LEU A 274 -23.99 16.86 6.02
N ILE A 275 -24.02 15.82 6.85
CA ILE A 275 -23.76 15.92 8.29
C ILE A 275 -22.38 16.52 8.54
N VAL A 276 -21.35 16.01 7.85
CA VAL A 276 -19.98 16.55 7.97
C VAL A 276 -19.93 18.02 7.57
N VAL A 277 -20.55 18.41 6.45
CA VAL A 277 -20.55 19.81 5.97
C VAL A 277 -21.29 20.73 6.93
N VAL A 278 -22.42 20.29 7.50
CA VAL A 278 -23.25 21.09 8.42
C VAL A 278 -22.57 21.24 9.78
N LEU A 279 -21.98 20.16 10.31
CA LEU A 279 -21.32 20.15 11.61
C LEU A 279 -19.86 20.60 11.55
N TRP A 280 -19.36 20.99 10.38
CA TRP A 280 -17.95 21.30 10.18
C TRP A 280 -17.52 22.53 10.98
N PRO A 281 -16.55 22.41 11.91
CA PRO A 281 -15.95 23.57 12.55
C PRO A 281 -15.16 24.36 11.50
N ARG A 282 -15.46 25.65 11.33
CA ARG A 282 -14.83 26.51 10.29
C ARG A 282 -13.31 26.66 10.43
N GLU A 283 -12.77 26.29 11.59
CA GLU A 283 -11.35 26.34 11.92
C GLU A 283 -10.57 25.08 11.48
N VAL A 284 -11.26 23.98 11.18
CA VAL A 284 -10.60 22.73 10.75
C VAL A 284 -10.30 22.78 9.27
N THR A 285 -9.03 22.53 8.91
CA THR A 285 -8.59 22.46 7.51
C THR A 285 -9.21 21.22 6.85
N ILE A 286 -9.99 21.45 5.79
CA ILE A 286 -10.56 20.36 5.00
C ILE A 286 -9.44 19.72 4.18
N ALA A 287 -9.32 18.39 4.28
CA ALA A 287 -8.44 17.59 3.43
C ALA A 287 -6.97 18.08 3.44
N PRO A 288 -6.27 18.04 4.59
CA PRO A 288 -4.98 18.71 4.81
C PRO A 288 -3.90 18.37 3.78
N ALA A 289 -3.85 17.12 3.32
CA ALA A 289 -2.89 16.71 2.30
C ALA A 289 -3.09 17.46 0.97
N TRP A 290 -4.35 17.68 0.60
CA TRP A 290 -4.72 18.28 -0.67
C TRP A 290 -4.62 19.81 -0.64
N SER A 291 -4.92 20.42 0.50
CA SER A 291 -4.67 21.85 0.71
C SER A 291 -3.16 22.15 0.70
N GLY A 292 -2.35 21.34 1.40
CA GLY A 292 -0.89 21.46 1.36
C GLY A 292 -0.32 21.28 -0.05
N LEU A 293 -0.82 20.29 -0.80
CA LEU A 293 -0.43 20.07 -2.19
C LEU A 293 -0.85 21.23 -3.11
N TRP A 294 -2.03 21.81 -2.90
CA TRP A 294 -2.51 22.96 -3.67
C TRP A 294 -1.59 24.15 -3.52
N LEU A 295 -1.13 24.43 -2.30
CA LEU A 295 -0.24 25.54 -1.99
C LEU A 295 1.18 25.32 -2.53
N THR A 296 1.67 24.08 -2.51
CA THR A 296 3.07 23.77 -2.85
C THR A 296 3.29 23.38 -4.32
N ALA A 297 2.38 22.58 -4.90
CA ALA A 297 2.50 22.04 -6.26
C ALA A 297 1.45 22.62 -7.23
N GLY A 298 0.54 23.46 -6.73
CA GLY A 298 -0.47 24.16 -7.52
C GLY A 298 -1.74 23.36 -7.81
N PRO A 299 -2.78 24.03 -8.34
CA PRO A 299 -4.11 23.45 -8.54
C PRO A 299 -4.13 22.26 -9.50
N VAL A 300 -3.32 22.33 -10.58
CA VAL A 300 -3.28 21.28 -11.60
C VAL A 300 -2.74 19.97 -11.01
N ALA A 301 -1.66 20.03 -10.24
CA ALA A 301 -1.12 18.86 -9.56
C ALA A 301 -2.15 18.28 -8.59
N THR A 302 -2.81 19.12 -7.79
CA THR A 302 -3.83 18.69 -6.83
C THR A 302 -4.99 17.95 -7.50
N VAL A 303 -5.53 18.50 -8.59
CA VAL A 303 -6.63 17.85 -9.34
C VAL A 303 -6.18 16.52 -9.94
N LEU A 304 -4.98 16.46 -10.53
CA LEU A 304 -4.45 15.21 -11.10
C LEU A 304 -4.22 14.15 -10.02
N GLY A 305 -3.65 14.53 -8.88
CA GLY A 305 -3.41 13.65 -7.75
C GLY A 305 -4.72 13.09 -7.17
N ALA A 306 -5.71 13.96 -6.95
CA ALA A 306 -7.02 13.58 -6.43
C ALA A 306 -7.76 12.66 -7.42
N ALA A 307 -7.75 13.00 -8.72
CA ALA A 307 -8.36 12.18 -9.76
C ALA A 307 -7.66 10.81 -9.90
N ALA A 308 -6.34 10.76 -9.74
CA ALA A 308 -5.58 9.51 -9.77
C ALA A 308 -5.92 8.61 -8.57
N LEU A 309 -6.01 9.17 -7.36
CA LEU A 309 -6.42 8.41 -6.18
C LEU A 309 -7.87 7.94 -6.30
N ALA A 310 -8.81 8.83 -6.65
CA ALA A 310 -10.21 8.47 -6.85
C ALA A 310 -10.37 7.40 -7.94
N GLY A 311 -9.64 7.53 -9.05
CA GLY A 311 -9.62 6.55 -10.13
C GLY A 311 -8.99 5.22 -9.74
N ALA A 312 -8.05 5.20 -8.79
CA ALA A 312 -7.47 3.99 -8.22
C ALA A 312 -8.48 3.30 -7.28
N VAL A 313 -9.10 4.05 -6.36
CA VAL A 313 -10.15 3.55 -5.47
C VAL A 313 -11.31 2.97 -6.27
N TRP A 314 -11.81 3.70 -7.26
CA TRP A 314 -12.88 3.26 -8.17
C TRP A 314 -12.53 1.95 -8.88
N ARG A 315 -11.33 1.84 -9.46
CA ARG A 315 -10.92 0.60 -10.16
C ARG A 315 -10.74 -0.57 -9.20
N SER A 316 -10.17 -0.31 -8.02
CA SER A 316 -9.97 -1.34 -7.00
C SER A 316 -11.28 -1.90 -6.47
N TRP A 317 -12.32 -1.06 -6.36
CA TRP A 317 -13.66 -1.46 -5.96
C TRP A 317 -14.18 -2.63 -6.79
N PHE A 318 -14.20 -2.47 -8.12
CA PHE A 318 -14.65 -3.52 -9.05
C PHE A 318 -13.77 -4.75 -9.00
N PHE A 319 -12.45 -4.58 -8.84
CA PHE A 319 -11.54 -5.71 -8.67
C PHE A 319 -11.87 -6.56 -7.43
N GLY A 320 -12.37 -5.93 -6.35
CA GLY A 320 -12.83 -6.64 -5.17
C GLY A 320 -14.26 -7.19 -5.28
N VAL A 321 -15.19 -6.48 -5.93
CA VAL A 321 -16.60 -6.91 -6.02
C VAL A 321 -16.83 -7.95 -7.11
N ASP A 322 -16.09 -7.88 -8.22
CA ASP A 322 -16.31 -8.73 -9.38
C ASP A 322 -15.62 -10.08 -9.25
N ARG A 323 -16.24 -11.09 -9.86
CA ARG A 323 -15.69 -12.44 -9.87
C ARG A 323 -14.47 -12.51 -10.80
N PRO A 324 -13.47 -13.36 -10.48
CA PRO A 324 -12.38 -13.60 -11.40
C PRO A 324 -12.92 -14.20 -12.71
N ARG A 325 -12.80 -13.46 -13.81
CA ARG A 325 -13.22 -13.89 -15.16
C ARG A 325 -11.98 -13.98 -16.05
N TRP A 326 -11.41 -15.18 -16.16
CA TRP A 326 -10.24 -15.43 -17.01
C TRP A 326 -10.34 -16.73 -17.81
N ASP A 327 -11.28 -17.60 -17.48
CA ASP A 327 -11.74 -18.73 -18.27
C ASP A 327 -13.24 -18.58 -18.56
N ILE A 328 -13.81 -19.53 -19.30
CA ILE A 328 -15.25 -19.57 -19.61
C ILE A 328 -16.13 -19.85 -18.37
N ARG A 329 -15.52 -20.15 -17.21
CA ARG A 329 -16.23 -20.50 -15.98
C ARG A 329 -16.44 -19.26 -15.11
N ASP A 330 -17.68 -18.83 -15.03
CA ASP A 330 -18.08 -17.65 -14.25
C ASP A 330 -18.33 -17.94 -12.74
N ASP A 331 -18.05 -19.15 -12.27
CA ASP A 331 -18.39 -19.64 -10.93
C ASP A 331 -17.18 -19.78 -9.97
N ARG A 332 -16.00 -19.30 -10.36
CA ARG A 332 -14.79 -19.36 -9.53
C ARG A 332 -14.98 -18.70 -8.15
N PRO A 333 -14.42 -19.30 -7.07
CA PRO A 333 -14.52 -18.74 -5.74
C PRO A 333 -13.75 -17.42 -5.63
N TYR A 334 -14.26 -16.49 -4.81
CA TYR A 334 -13.56 -15.25 -4.51
C TYR A 334 -12.30 -15.52 -3.68
N SER A 335 -11.21 -14.84 -4.01
CA SER A 335 -10.01 -14.80 -3.17
C SER A 335 -10.04 -13.60 -2.23
N ALA A 336 -9.66 -13.78 -0.96
CA ALA A 336 -9.51 -12.66 -0.01
C ALA A 336 -8.48 -11.63 -0.47
N LEU A 337 -7.48 -12.03 -1.28
CA LEU A 337 -6.45 -11.13 -1.79
C LEU A 337 -6.98 -10.06 -2.74
N THR A 338 -8.17 -10.26 -3.33
CA THR A 338 -8.81 -9.25 -4.19
C THR A 338 -9.42 -8.08 -3.40
N LEU A 339 -9.57 -8.21 -2.08
CA LEU A 339 -10.06 -7.13 -1.20
C LEU A 339 -8.95 -6.13 -0.84
N VAL A 340 -7.69 -6.58 -0.81
CA VAL A 340 -6.53 -5.79 -0.36
C VAL A 340 -6.41 -4.44 -1.09
N PRO A 341 -6.53 -4.36 -2.43
CA PRO A 341 -6.47 -3.09 -3.16
C PRO A 341 -7.45 -2.06 -2.62
N THR A 342 -8.72 -2.43 -2.54
CA THR A 342 -9.79 -1.51 -2.16
C THR A 342 -9.62 -1.07 -0.73
N LEU A 343 -9.38 -2.01 0.19
CA LEU A 343 -9.26 -1.70 1.61
C LEU A 343 -8.02 -0.84 1.88
N ALA A 344 -6.86 -1.17 1.30
CA ALA A 344 -5.65 -0.39 1.50
C ALA A 344 -5.75 1.00 0.86
N LEU A 345 -6.37 1.13 -0.32
CA LEU A 345 -6.64 2.45 -0.92
C LEU A 345 -7.71 3.23 -0.15
N THR A 346 -8.64 2.58 0.54
CA THR A 346 -9.56 3.26 1.50
C THR A 346 -8.78 3.86 2.66
N VAL A 347 -7.79 3.15 3.21
CA VAL A 347 -6.89 3.72 4.23
C VAL A 347 -6.17 4.95 3.68
N THR A 348 -5.59 4.84 2.49
CA THR A 348 -4.92 5.96 1.81
C THR A 348 -5.86 7.15 1.61
N LEU A 349 -7.09 6.90 1.14
CA LEU A 349 -8.08 7.94 0.89
C LEU A 349 -8.46 8.68 2.17
N ILE A 350 -8.83 7.94 3.22
CA ILE A 350 -9.23 8.56 4.49
C ILE A 350 -8.05 9.31 5.11
N HIS A 351 -6.87 8.68 5.17
CA HIS A 351 -5.68 9.33 5.71
C HIS A 351 -5.35 10.64 4.98
N SER A 352 -5.45 10.68 3.64
CA SER A 352 -5.23 11.90 2.85
C SER A 352 -6.23 13.02 3.17
N ALA A 353 -7.43 12.67 3.62
CA ALA A 353 -8.51 13.60 3.89
C ALA A 353 -8.54 14.07 5.36
N THR A 354 -8.00 13.28 6.29
CA THR A 354 -8.17 13.52 7.73
C THR A 354 -6.87 13.74 8.49
N SER A 355 -5.73 13.24 7.98
CA SER A 355 -4.46 13.37 8.70
C SER A 355 -3.78 14.71 8.42
N PRO A 356 -3.41 15.49 9.45
CA PRO A 356 -2.55 16.66 9.30
C PRO A 356 -1.14 16.32 8.80
N ALA A 357 -0.69 15.07 8.93
CA ALA A 357 0.63 14.63 8.44
C ALA A 357 0.73 14.60 6.90
N GLY A 358 -0.39 14.83 6.20
CA GLY A 358 -0.45 14.79 4.74
C GLY A 358 -0.45 13.36 4.20
N LEU A 359 -0.16 13.22 2.90
CA LEU A 359 -0.11 11.91 2.24
C LEU A 359 1.33 11.37 2.26
N PRO A 360 1.64 10.29 2.98
CA PRO A 360 3.00 9.77 3.00
C PRO A 360 3.39 9.20 1.63
N PRO A 361 4.68 9.28 1.24
CA PRO A 361 5.15 8.79 -0.05
C PRO A 361 4.82 7.31 -0.30
N SER A 362 4.84 6.48 0.74
CA SER A 362 4.46 5.08 0.69
C SER A 362 3.01 4.85 0.26
N ALA A 363 2.09 5.73 0.67
CA ALA A 363 0.70 5.66 0.25
C ALA A 363 0.56 6.00 -1.24
N TRP A 364 1.34 6.95 -1.76
CA TRP A 364 1.38 7.21 -3.20
C TRP A 364 1.97 6.04 -3.99
N ALA A 365 3.01 5.38 -3.49
CA ALA A 365 3.54 4.17 -4.12
C ALA A 365 2.52 3.05 -4.17
N LEU A 366 1.69 2.90 -3.13
CA LEU A 366 0.58 1.96 -3.12
C LEU A 366 -0.44 2.29 -4.22
N VAL A 367 -0.82 3.57 -4.38
CA VAL A 367 -1.71 4.03 -5.47
C VAL A 367 -1.16 3.61 -6.84
N VAL A 368 0.12 3.88 -7.08
CA VAL A 368 0.79 3.57 -8.35
C VAL A 368 0.89 2.06 -8.56
N ALA A 369 1.36 1.31 -7.56
CA ALA A 369 1.53 -0.14 -7.62
C ALA A 369 0.21 -0.85 -7.87
N VAL A 370 -0.83 -0.53 -7.08
CA VAL A 370 -2.16 -1.15 -7.21
C VAL A 370 -2.78 -0.85 -8.57
N THR A 371 -2.76 0.42 -8.99
CA THR A 371 -3.36 0.82 -10.28
C THR A 371 -2.68 0.11 -11.44
N PHE A 372 -1.35 0.01 -11.41
CA PHE A 372 -0.59 -0.67 -12.45
C PHE A 372 -0.79 -2.19 -12.42
N ALA A 373 -0.75 -2.80 -11.23
CA ALA A 373 -0.94 -4.24 -11.06
C ALA A 373 -2.32 -4.71 -11.56
N ILE A 374 -3.39 -4.01 -11.18
CA ILE A 374 -4.77 -4.31 -11.62
C ILE A 374 -4.87 -4.23 -13.15
N LYS A 375 -4.26 -3.22 -13.79
CA LYS A 375 -4.27 -3.08 -15.25
C LYS A 375 -3.48 -4.18 -15.96
N ARG A 376 -2.42 -4.72 -15.36
CA ARG A 376 -1.54 -5.71 -16.01
C ARG A 376 -2.08 -7.13 -15.97
N ALA A 377 -2.63 -7.56 -14.84
CA ALA A 377 -3.03 -8.94 -14.65
C ALA A 377 -4.25 -9.04 -13.74
N PRO A 378 -5.47 -9.18 -14.29
CA PRO A 378 -6.67 -9.50 -13.50
C PRO A 378 -6.62 -10.88 -12.82
N ARG A 379 -5.51 -11.61 -12.93
CA ARG A 379 -5.37 -13.02 -12.57
C ARG A 379 -5.03 -13.17 -11.10
N VAL A 380 -6.05 -13.25 -10.24
CA VAL A 380 -5.91 -13.78 -8.88
C VAL A 380 -6.39 -15.22 -8.90
N THR A 381 -5.49 -16.17 -9.16
CA THR A 381 -5.80 -17.60 -9.02
C THR A 381 -5.95 -17.91 -7.53
N GLY A 382 -7.19 -18.11 -7.08
CA GLY A 382 -7.44 -18.91 -5.89
C GLY A 382 -7.01 -20.35 -6.18
N ASP A 383 -6.15 -20.90 -5.33
CA ASP A 383 -5.92 -22.34 -5.14
C ASP A 383 -5.17 -23.16 -6.21
N ALA A 384 -4.51 -22.56 -7.20
CA ALA A 384 -3.47 -23.25 -7.96
C ALA A 384 -2.09 -22.76 -7.49
N PRO A 385 -1.09 -23.64 -7.23
CA PRO A 385 0.24 -23.18 -6.90
C PRO A 385 0.76 -22.36 -8.08
N ALA A 386 0.82 -21.04 -7.89
CA ALA A 386 1.42 -20.06 -8.80
C ALA A 386 2.94 -20.24 -8.94
N ARG A 387 3.43 -21.47 -8.82
CA ARG A 387 4.85 -21.85 -8.96
C ARG A 387 5.20 -22.28 -10.40
N GLY A 388 4.19 -22.49 -11.28
CA GLY A 388 4.40 -22.87 -12.68
C GLY A 388 4.32 -21.72 -13.70
N ALA A 389 3.47 -20.71 -13.47
CA ALA A 389 3.28 -19.65 -14.48
C ALA A 389 4.43 -18.61 -14.49
N ALA A 390 5.08 -18.40 -13.35
CA ALA A 390 6.28 -17.56 -13.27
C ALA A 390 7.48 -18.23 -13.99
N SER A 391 7.57 -19.56 -13.95
CA SER A 391 8.65 -20.29 -14.63
C SER A 391 8.45 -20.35 -16.14
N GLU A 392 7.22 -20.40 -16.66
CA GLU A 392 6.97 -20.37 -18.11
C GLU A 392 7.24 -18.99 -18.74
N GLN A 393 6.95 -17.91 -18.01
CA GLN A 393 7.19 -16.54 -18.48
C GLN A 393 8.69 -16.16 -18.46
N TRP A 394 9.49 -16.88 -17.67
CA TRP A 394 10.96 -16.78 -17.64
C TRP A 394 11.66 -17.84 -18.50
N ARG A 395 11.06 -19.00 -18.77
CA ARG A 395 11.63 -20.06 -19.64
C ARG A 395 11.39 -19.84 -21.13
N SER A 396 10.43 -19.01 -21.50
CA SER A 396 10.26 -18.54 -22.87
C SER A 396 11.17 -17.33 -23.19
N ARG A 397 12.19 -17.06 -22.36
CA ARG A 397 13.15 -15.97 -22.52
C ARG A 397 14.57 -16.46 -22.48
#